data_AF-A0A7Y6YE65-F1
#
_entry.id   AF-A0A7Y6YE65-F1
#
_cell.length_a   1.000
_cell.length_b   1.000
_cell.length_c   1.000
_cell.angle_alpha   90.00
_cell.angle_beta   90.00
_cell.angle_gamma   90.00
#
_symmetry.space_group_name_H-M   'P 1'
#
loop_
_entity.id
_entity.type
_entity.pdbx_description
1 polymer ?
#
loop_
_entity_poly.entity_id
_entity_poly.type
_entity_poly.pdbx_seq_one_letter_code
_entity_poly.pdbx_strand_id
1 'polypeptide(L)'
;MKNLSRLFVTGEAPNGFETVKEAAKAFDVVAIDSWQMLDIPNQRFDELRNEFPNTVFTVIFQQNGEGGTRGGVTADYDAPVAIKVHRVDADFKNNYAEMVKNRGNEIGLQYQICRNSI
;
A
#
# COMPACT_ATOMS: atom_id res chain seq x y z
N MET A 1 -24.73 -0.54 4.89
CA MET A 1 -23.31 -0.82 5.21
C MET A 1 -23.09 -0.58 6.71
N LYS A 2 -22.66 -1.59 7.47
CA LYS A 2 -22.63 -1.56 8.96
C LYS A 2 -21.39 -0.89 9.59
N ASN A 3 -20.37 -0.50 8.80
CA ASN A 3 -19.10 -0.01 9.34
C ASN A 3 -18.75 1.44 8.95
N LEU A 4 -19.65 2.18 8.30
CA LEU A 4 -19.37 3.56 7.85
C LEU A 4 -19.06 4.51 9.03
N SER A 5 -19.64 4.27 10.21
CA SER A 5 -19.35 5.04 11.43
C SER A 5 -17.95 4.78 12.01
N ARG A 6 -17.25 3.75 11.51
CA ARG A 6 -15.88 3.39 11.90
C ARG A 6 -14.86 3.71 10.79
N LEU A 7 -15.31 4.37 9.72
CA LEU A 7 -14.48 4.81 8.62
C LEU A 7 -14.08 6.26 8.82
N PHE A 8 -12.79 6.53 8.80
CA PHE A 8 -12.25 7.88 8.74
C PHE A 8 -11.43 8.02 7.44
N VAL A 9 -11.72 9.08 6.68
CA VAL A 9 -11.01 9.38 5.43
C VAL A 9 -10.53 10.82 5.52
N THR A 10 -9.24 11.02 5.27
CA THR A 10 -8.60 12.34 5.18
C THR A 10 -7.70 12.36 3.95
N GLY A 11 -7.65 13.50 3.25
CA GLY A 11 -6.68 13.75 2.18
C GLY A 11 -5.37 14.37 2.67
N GLU A 12 -5.30 14.68 3.97
CA GLU A 12 -4.19 15.43 4.56
C GLU A 12 -3.57 14.65 5.72
N ALA A 13 -2.24 14.70 5.79
CA ALA A 13 -1.43 14.30 6.94
C ALA A 13 -0.78 15.58 7.51
N PRO A 14 -1.50 16.41 8.28
CA PRO A 14 -1.04 17.74 8.68
C PRO A 14 0.25 17.71 9.51
N ASN A 15 0.52 16.59 10.20
CA ASN A 15 1.76 16.35 10.94
C ASN A 15 2.63 15.26 10.29
N GLY A 16 2.45 15.03 8.98
CA GLY A 16 3.17 14.02 8.21
C GLY A 16 3.07 12.62 8.84
N PHE A 17 4.22 12.00 9.09
CA PHE A 17 4.32 10.66 9.66
C PHE A 17 3.60 10.50 11.02
N GLU A 18 3.59 11.52 11.87
CA GLU A 18 2.91 11.43 13.16
C GLU A 18 1.39 11.30 13.01
N THR A 19 0.79 11.88 11.97
CA THR A 19 -0.63 11.65 11.67
C THR A 19 -0.92 10.17 11.39
N VAL A 20 0.00 9.47 10.71
CA VAL A 20 -0.13 8.03 10.44
C VAL A 20 -0.04 7.23 11.74
N LYS A 21 0.86 7.61 12.65
CA LYS A 21 0.99 6.96 13.96
C LYS A 21 -0.26 7.14 14.82
N GLU A 22 -0.84 8.34 14.84
CA GLU A 22 -2.11 8.57 15.54
C GLU A 22 -3.27 7.75 14.93
N ALA A 23 -3.31 7.61 13.60
CA ALA A 23 -4.27 6.72 12.95
C ALA A 23 -4.04 5.25 13.37
N ALA A 24 -2.80 4.79 13.43
CA ALA A 24 -2.48 3.42 13.85
C ALA A 24 -2.85 3.13 15.33
N LYS A 25 -2.81 4.13 16.20
CA LYS A 25 -3.30 4.02 17.60
C LYS A 25 -4.82 3.88 17.68
N ALA A 26 -5.55 4.48 16.75
CA ALA A 26 -7.02 4.56 16.78
C ALA A 26 -7.71 3.47 15.95
N PHE A 27 -7.04 2.88 14.97
CA PHE A 27 -7.63 1.96 14.00
C PHE A 27 -6.83 0.66 13.86
N ASP A 28 -7.56 -0.45 13.75
CA ASP A 28 -6.98 -1.78 13.46
C ASP A 28 -6.45 -1.89 12.02
N VAL A 29 -6.96 -1.04 11.12
CA VAL A 29 -6.61 -1.04 9.69
C VAL A 29 -6.36 0.40 9.24
N VAL A 30 -5.21 0.63 8.61
CA VAL A 30 -4.81 1.93 8.06
C VAL A 30 -4.42 1.76 6.59
N ALA A 31 -5.05 2.52 5.71
CA ALA A 31 -4.72 2.59 4.30
C ALA A 31 -4.03 3.93 3.98
N ILE A 32 -2.89 3.90 3.27
CA ILE A 32 -2.08 5.06 2.93
C ILE A 32 -1.91 5.13 1.40
N ASP A 33 -2.45 6.20 0.80
CA ASP A 33 -2.31 6.51 -0.62
C ASP A 33 -1.76 7.94 -0.78
N SER A 34 -0.46 8.16 -0.98
CA SER A 34 0.65 7.19 -1.10
C SER A 34 1.76 7.48 -0.09
N TRP A 35 2.65 6.52 0.15
CA TRP A 35 3.76 6.68 1.12
C TRP A 35 4.68 7.86 0.79
N GLN A 36 4.97 8.04 -0.51
CA GLN A 36 5.89 9.10 -0.97
C GLN A 36 5.41 10.51 -0.65
N MET A 37 4.10 10.73 -0.46
CA MET A 37 3.56 12.06 -0.11
C MET A 37 3.88 12.47 1.34
N LEU A 38 4.37 11.54 2.17
CA LEU A 38 4.80 11.84 3.53
C LEU A 38 6.21 12.44 3.62
N ASP A 39 6.97 12.45 2.51
CA ASP A 39 8.36 12.95 2.42
C ASP A 39 9.31 12.38 3.49
N ILE A 40 9.19 11.07 3.75
CA ILE A 40 10.02 10.34 4.71
C ILE A 40 10.73 9.14 4.05
N PRO A 41 11.86 8.67 4.62
CA PRO A 41 12.54 7.48 4.11
C PRO A 41 11.67 6.21 4.21
N ASN A 42 11.83 5.29 3.25
CA ASN A 42 11.09 4.02 3.22
C ASN A 42 11.35 3.15 4.46
N GLN A 43 12.51 3.26 5.09
CA GLN A 43 12.86 2.54 6.32
C GLN A 43 11.89 2.83 7.48
N ARG A 44 11.25 4.00 7.48
CA ARG A 44 10.25 4.38 8.50
C ARG A 44 8.99 3.50 8.44
N PHE A 45 8.76 2.79 7.32
CA PHE A 45 7.63 1.86 7.21
C PHE A 45 7.82 0.63 8.11
N ASP A 46 9.05 0.11 8.20
CA ASP A 46 9.33 -1.00 9.11
C ASP A 46 9.26 -0.58 10.57
N GLU A 47 9.72 0.63 10.90
CA GLU A 47 9.53 1.21 12.23
C GLU A 47 8.04 1.29 12.59
N LEU A 48 7.21 1.81 11.67
CA LEU A 48 5.76 1.91 11.86
C LEU A 48 5.13 0.54 12.15
N ARG A 49 5.47 -0.48 11.36
CA ARG A 49 4.99 -1.85 11.53
C ARG A 49 5.41 -2.45 12.87
N ASN A 50 6.65 -2.19 13.30
CA ASN A 50 7.17 -2.70 14.56
C ASN A 50 6.55 -1.99 15.76
N GLU A 51 6.26 -0.69 15.65
CA GLU A 51 5.61 0.11 16.69
C GLU A 51 4.12 -0.25 16.86
N PHE A 52 3.45 -0.61 15.75
CA PHE A 52 2.03 -0.95 15.73
C PHE A 52 1.78 -2.36 15.17
N PRO A 53 2.21 -3.43 15.88
CA PRO A 53 2.17 -4.80 15.37
C PRO A 53 0.76 -5.37 15.20
N ASN A 54 -0.24 -4.75 15.83
CA ASN A 54 -1.64 -5.16 15.75
C ASN A 54 -2.43 -4.39 14.67
N THR A 55 -1.79 -3.46 13.96
CA THR A 55 -2.41 -2.67 12.90
C THR A 55 -2.07 -3.25 11.53
N VAL A 56 -3.08 -3.46 10.69
CA VAL A 56 -2.89 -3.85 9.30
C VAL A 56 -2.70 -2.61 8.44
N PHE A 57 -1.52 -2.48 7.84
CA PHE A 57 -1.21 -1.39 6.92
C PHE A 57 -1.36 -1.82 5.46
N THR A 58 -2.15 -1.06 4.69
CA THR A 58 -2.18 -1.15 3.23
C THR A 58 -1.57 0.13 2.67
N VAL A 59 -0.45 0.03 1.97
CA VAL A 59 0.32 1.21 1.54
C VAL A 59 0.56 1.15 0.04
N ILE A 60 0.27 2.26 -0.64
CA ILE A 60 0.58 2.43 -2.06
C ILE A 60 1.96 3.07 -2.18
N PHE A 61 2.87 2.35 -2.85
CA PHE A 61 4.17 2.87 -3.25
C PHE A 61 4.14 3.18 -4.75
N GLN A 62 4.41 4.44 -5.10
CA GLN A 62 4.52 4.87 -6.49
C GLN A 62 5.82 4.37 -7.14
N GLN A 63 5.72 3.91 -8.38
CA GLN A 63 6.88 3.58 -9.22
C GLN A 63 7.35 4.81 -10.01
N ASN A 64 8.66 4.88 -10.29
CA ASN A 64 9.23 5.83 -11.23
C ASN A 64 8.94 5.35 -12.68
N GLY A 65 9.20 6.21 -13.67
CA GLY A 65 8.92 5.92 -15.08
C GLY A 65 9.67 4.71 -15.65
N GLU A 66 10.68 4.20 -14.95
CA GLU A 66 11.47 3.02 -15.33
C GLU A 66 10.98 1.73 -14.63
N GLY A 67 9.88 1.80 -13.87
CA GLY A 67 9.25 0.64 -13.21
C GLY A 67 9.92 0.23 -11.89
N GLY A 68 10.88 1.01 -11.39
CA GLY A 68 11.45 0.88 -10.05
C GLY A 68 10.65 1.68 -9.03
N THR A 69 10.59 1.21 -7.78
CA THR A 69 9.93 1.95 -6.70
C THR A 69 10.68 3.26 -6.42
N ARG A 70 9.97 4.41 -6.44
CA ARG A 70 10.57 5.71 -6.09
C ARG A 70 11.02 5.65 -4.63
N GLY A 71 12.33 5.82 -4.38
CA GLY A 71 12.93 5.77 -3.04
C GLY A 71 13.81 4.55 -2.76
N GLY A 72 14.02 3.66 -3.74
CA GLY A 72 14.92 2.53 -3.62
C GLY A 72 14.22 1.20 -3.29
N VAL A 73 14.93 0.12 -3.58
CA VAL A 73 14.49 -1.29 -3.63
C VAL A 73 14.02 -1.85 -2.26
N THR A 74 14.27 -1.16 -1.15
CA THR A 74 14.06 -1.67 0.21
C THR A 74 12.59 -1.91 0.58
N ALA A 75 11.64 -1.08 0.12
CA ALA A 75 10.23 -1.24 0.49
C ALA A 75 9.61 -2.57 -0.02
N ASP A 76 10.00 -3.01 -1.22
CA ASP A 76 9.54 -4.28 -1.81
C ASP A 76 10.15 -5.50 -1.09
N TYR A 77 11.35 -5.33 -0.53
CA TYR A 77 12.10 -6.41 0.13
C TYR A 77 11.72 -6.64 1.59
N ASP A 78 11.13 -5.67 2.28
CA ASP A 78 10.84 -5.79 3.72
C ASP A 78 9.37 -6.09 4.03
N ALA A 79 8.42 -5.72 3.16
CA ALA A 79 7.00 -6.02 3.38
C ALA A 79 6.71 -7.54 3.39
N PRO A 80 5.92 -8.08 4.34
CA PRO A 80 5.56 -9.52 4.36
C PRO A 80 4.73 -9.96 3.14
N VAL A 81 3.94 -9.04 2.60
CA VAL A 81 3.11 -9.22 1.41
C VAL A 81 3.41 -8.05 0.47
N ALA A 82 3.62 -8.33 -0.82
CA ALA A 82 3.79 -7.32 -1.84
C ALA A 82 2.99 -7.70 -3.09
N ILE A 83 2.19 -6.75 -3.56
CA ILE A 83 1.35 -6.89 -4.76
C ILE A 83 1.83 -5.85 -5.75
N LYS A 84 2.26 -6.30 -6.93
CA LYS A 84 2.63 -5.43 -8.04
C LYS A 84 1.45 -5.26 -8.97
N VAL A 85 1.09 -4.01 -9.28
CA VAL A 85 0.05 -3.70 -10.26
C VAL A 85 0.71 -3.34 -11.58
N HIS A 86 0.31 -4.03 -12.64
CA HIS A 86 0.88 -3.87 -13.97
C HIS A 86 -0.10 -3.13 -14.88
N ARG A 87 0.37 -2.01 -15.45
CA ARG A 87 -0.30 -1.36 -16.58
C ARG A 87 0.23 -1.96 -17.87
N VAL A 88 -0.60 -2.73 -18.56
CA VAL A 88 -0.21 -3.47 -19.77
C VAL A 88 -0.53 -2.66 -21.03
N ASP A 89 -1.65 -1.94 -21.02
CA ASP A 89 -2.11 -1.14 -22.14
C ASP A 89 -2.62 0.24 -21.72
N ALA A 90 -2.86 1.10 -22.71
CA ALA A 90 -3.33 2.46 -22.48
C ALA A 90 -4.81 2.51 -22.07
N ASP A 91 -5.60 1.51 -22.47
CA ASP A 91 -7.04 1.38 -22.25
C ASP A 91 -7.42 0.53 -21.02
N PHE A 92 -6.42 0.10 -20.24
CA PHE A 92 -6.50 -0.63 -18.98
C PHE A 92 -7.23 -1.98 -19.07
N LYS A 93 -7.32 -2.60 -20.25
CA LYS A 93 -8.09 -3.85 -20.46
C LYS A 93 -7.36 -5.09 -19.96
N ASN A 94 -6.05 -5.13 -20.16
CA ASN A 94 -5.21 -6.27 -19.79
C ASN A 94 -4.43 -6.04 -18.51
N ASN A 95 -4.75 -4.99 -17.74
CA ASN A 95 -4.08 -4.73 -16.47
C ASN A 95 -4.36 -5.84 -15.47
N TYR A 96 -3.38 -6.10 -14.61
CA TYR A 96 -3.51 -7.12 -13.58
C TYR A 96 -2.71 -6.76 -12.32
N ALA A 97 -3.16 -7.28 -11.18
CA ALA A 97 -2.37 -7.37 -9.96
C ALA A 97 -1.66 -8.73 -9.92
N GLU A 98 -0.41 -8.75 -9.48
CA GLU A 98 0.40 -9.94 -9.29
C GLU A 98 0.89 -10.01 -7.84
N MET A 99 0.69 -11.15 -7.20
CA MET A 99 1.28 -11.46 -5.91
C MET A 99 2.77 -11.79 -6.08
N VAL A 100 3.65 -10.81 -5.89
CA VAL A 100 5.11 -10.98 -6.06
C VAL A 100 5.78 -11.46 -4.77
N LYS A 101 5.12 -11.29 -3.61
CA LYS A 101 5.61 -11.78 -2.32
C LYS A 101 4.45 -12.04 -1.36
N ASN A 102 4.49 -13.18 -0.69
CA ASN A 102 3.47 -13.57 0.29
C ASN A 102 4.05 -14.55 1.32
N ARG A 103 4.57 -14.05 2.44
CA ARG A 103 5.23 -14.92 3.44
C ARG A 103 4.28 -16.01 3.93
N GLY A 104 4.69 -17.27 3.76
CA GLY A 104 3.96 -18.45 4.23
C GLY A 104 2.79 -18.87 3.34
N ASN A 105 2.62 -18.27 2.15
CA ASN A 105 1.47 -18.48 1.28
C ASN A 105 1.91 -18.51 -0.20
N GLU A 106 0.93 -18.65 -1.11
CA GLU A 106 1.14 -18.73 -2.55
C GLU A 106 1.56 -17.37 -3.16
N ILE A 107 2.48 -17.45 -4.14
CA ILE A 107 2.95 -16.34 -4.98
C ILE A 107 2.59 -16.62 -6.45
N GLY A 108 2.62 -15.59 -7.29
CA GLY A 108 2.30 -15.71 -8.73
C GLY A 108 0.80 -15.69 -9.05
N LEU A 109 -0.07 -15.54 -8.04
CA LEU A 109 -1.49 -15.30 -8.24
C LEU A 109 -1.68 -13.98 -9.02
N GLN A 110 -2.43 -14.05 -10.10
CA GLN A 110 -2.74 -12.90 -10.96
C GLN A 110 -4.25 -12.65 -10.98
N TYR A 111 -4.63 -11.38 -10.82
CA TYR A 111 -6.01 -10.93 -10.87
C TYR A 111 -6.16 -9.81 -11.88
N GLN A 112 -7.03 -9.99 -12.86
CA GLN A 112 -7.31 -8.97 -13.86
C GLN A 112 -8.01 -7.75 -13.23
N ILE A 113 -7.49 -6.56 -13.52
CA ILE A 113 -8.06 -5.27 -13.11
C ILE A 113 -8.63 -4.62 -14.35
N CYS A 114 -9.86 -5.01 -14.70
CA CYS A 114 -10.62 -4.38 -15.77
C CYS A 114 -11.96 -3.88 -15.24
N ARG A 115 -12.56 -2.92 -15.93
CA ARG A 115 -13.94 -2.52 -15.64
C ARG A 115 -14.83 -3.75 -15.87
N ASN A 116 -15.55 -4.21 -14.85
CA ASN A 116 -16.58 -5.24 -15.03
C ASN A 116 -17.55 -4.72 -16.11
N SER A 117 -17.55 -5.37 -17.27
CA SER A 117 -18.67 -5.26 -18.18
C SER A 117 -19.72 -6.23 -17.64
N ILE A 118 -20.62 -5.70 -16.81
CA ILE A 118 -21.93 -6.33 -16.56
C ILE A 118 -22.86 -5.81 -17.63
#